data_AF-A0A645JCP4-F1
#
_entry.id   AF-A0A645JCP4-F1
#
_cell.length_a   1.000
_cell.length_b   1.000
_cell.length_c   1.000
_cell.angle_alpha   90.00
_cell.angle_beta   90.00
_cell.angle_gamma   90.00
#
_symmetry.space_group_name_H-M   'P 1'
#
loop_
_entity.id
_entity.type
_entity.pdbx_description
1 polymer ?
#
loop_
_entity_poly.entity_id
_entity_poly.type
_entity_poly.pdbx_seq_one_letter_code
_entity_poly.pdbx_strand_id
1 'polypeptide(L)' 'MFGATMPIIIISSVLGALIGAPLAEFANRNKPEYIHGTVGNVISMALSTVIVAAVIECIPWI' A
#
# COMPACT_ATOMS: atom_id res chain seq x y z
N MET A 1 4.00 0.41 -17.00
CA MET A 1 5.22 0.14 -16.22
C MET A 1 5.21 -1.29 -15.68
N PHE A 2 4.07 -1.83 -15.26
CA PHE A 2 3.86 -3.28 -15.04
C PHE A 2 2.75 -3.79 -15.97
N GLY A 3 2.88 -5.02 -16.48
CA GLY A 3 1.88 -5.64 -17.37
C GLY A 3 0.59 -6.04 -16.64
N ALA A 4 -0.53 -6.17 -17.35
CA ALA A 4 -1.80 -6.68 -16.79
C ALA A 4 -1.83 -8.21 -16.68
N THR A 5 -0.67 -8.82 -16.42
CA THR A 5 -0.54 -10.28 -16.34
C THR A 5 -1.23 -10.77 -15.07
N MET A 6 -2.00 -11.86 -15.17
CA MET A 6 -2.75 -12.44 -14.05
C MET A 6 -1.95 -12.57 -12.73
N PRO A 7 -0.66 -12.96 -12.74
CA PRO A 7 0.16 -13.03 -11.52
C PRO A 7 0.36 -11.68 -10.84
N ILE A 8 0.59 -10.61 -11.62
CA ILE A 8 0.79 -9.25 -11.11
C ILE A 8 -0.46 -8.80 -10.37
N ILE A 9 -1.63 -8.99 -10.97
CA ILE A 9 -2.92 -8.58 -10.40
C ILE A 9 -3.16 -9.28 -9.06
N ILE A 10 -2.92 -10.59 -8.99
CA ILE A 10 -3.15 -11.36 -7.77
C ILE A 10 -2.16 -10.92 -6.68
N ILE A 11 -0.87 -10.87 -7.00
CA ILE A 11 0.19 -10.52 -6.03
C ILE A 11 0.02 -9.09 -5.54
N SER A 12 -0.21 -8.13 -6.43
CA SER A 12 -0.40 -6.71 -6.07
C SER A 12 -1.64 -6.50 -5.21
N SER A 13 -2.73 -7.19 -5.52
CA SER A 13 -4.00 -7.06 -4.79
C SER A 13 -3.89 -7.67 -3.39
N VAL A 14 -3.27 -8.85 -3.25
CA VAL A 14 -3.08 -9.51 -1.95
C VAL A 14 -2.13 -8.69 -1.07
N LEU A 15 -1.00 -8.24 -1.62
CA LEU A 15 -0.05 -7.41 -0.87
C LEU A 15 -0.66 -6.06 -0.47
N GLY A 16 -1.35 -5.39 -1.39
CA GLY A 16 -2.03 -4.13 -1.10
C GLY A 16 -3.10 -4.27 -0.02
N ALA A 17 -3.89 -5.33 -0.06
CA ALA A 17 -4.91 -5.61 0.95
C ALA A 17 -4.32 -5.91 2.33
N LEU A 18 -3.23 -6.69 2.39
CA LEU A 18 -2.56 -7.03 3.65
C LEU A 18 -1.86 -5.82 4.28
N ILE A 19 -1.27 -4.93 3.48
CA ILE A 19 -0.47 -3.81 3.98
C ILE A 19 -1.36 -2.59 4.27
N GLY A 20 -2.40 -2.33 3.48
CA GLY A 20 -3.17 -1.09 3.57
C GLY A 20 -3.90 -0.89 4.91
N ALA A 21 -4.56 -1.93 5.42
CA ALA A 21 -5.31 -1.87 6.68
C ALA A 21 -4.42 -1.61 7.92
N PRO A 22 -3.37 -2.41 8.20
CA PRO A 22 -2.52 -2.18 9.37
C PRO A 22 -1.75 -0.86 9.28
N LEU A 23 -1.38 -0.44 8.07
CA LEU A 23 -0.64 0.81 7.88
C LEU A 23 -1.53 2.04 8.09
N ALA A 24 -2.82 1.95 7.75
CA ALA A 24 -3.80 2.99 8.06
C ALA A 24 -4.05 3.10 9.57
N GLU A 25 -4.11 1.96 10.27
CA GLU A 25 -4.26 1.96 11.72
C GLU A 25 -3.01 2.53 12.41
N PHE A 26 -1.81 2.18 11.93
CA PHE A 26 -0.55 2.73 12.43
C PHE A 26 -0.43 4.25 12.20
N ALA A 27 -0.80 4.72 11.00
CA ALA A 27 -0.78 6.14 10.66
C ALA A 27 -1.81 6.94 11.48
N ASN A 28 -2.95 6.34 11.83
CA ASN A 28 -3.95 6.98 12.69
C ASN A 28 -3.63 6.89 14.18
N ARG A 29 -2.88 5.86 14.63
CA ARG A 29 -2.42 5.76 16.03
C ARG A 29 -1.34 6.79 16.37
N ASN A 30 -0.45 7.10 15.43
CA ASN A 30 0.66 8.05 15.65
C ASN A 30 0.30 9.51 15.33
N LYS A 31 -0.99 9.86 15.36
CA LYS A 31 -1.44 11.13 14.83
C LYS A 31 -1.49 12.24 15.88
N PRO A 32 -1.06 13.47 15.54
CA PRO A 32 -1.34 14.65 16.34
C PRO A 32 -2.84 14.96 16.33
N GLU A 33 -3.38 15.41 17.47
CA GLU A 33 -4.82 15.65 17.70
C GLU A 33 -5.46 16.64 16.70
N TYR A 34 -4.67 17.50 16.06
CA TYR A 34 -5.14 18.48 15.08
C TYR A 34 -5.32 17.91 13.66
N ILE A 35 -4.94 16.65 13.38
CA ILE A 35 -5.00 16.07 12.04
C ILE A 35 -6.17 15.09 11.89
N HIS A 36 -7.17 15.47 11.08
CA HIS A 36 -8.35 14.64 10.80
C HIS A 36 -7.99 13.26 10.24
N GLY A 37 -8.52 12.17 10.84
CA GLY A 37 -8.22 10.75 10.55
C GLY A 37 -7.97 10.40 9.09
N THR A 38 -8.74 10.99 8.18
CA THR A 38 -8.58 10.90 6.71
C THR A 38 -7.15 11.05 6.20
N VAL A 39 -6.33 11.94 6.77
CA VAL A 39 -4.92 12.13 6.35
C VAL A 39 -4.09 10.86 6.58
N GLY A 40 -4.33 10.11 7.66
CA GLY A 40 -3.65 8.85 7.93
C GLY A 40 -4.02 7.77 6.92
N ASN A 41 -5.28 7.75 6.47
CA ASN A 41 -5.74 6.83 5.43
C ASN A 41 -5.13 7.15 4.06
N VAL A 42 -5.04 8.43 3.70
CA VAL A 42 -4.43 8.86 2.43
C VAL A 42 -2.93 8.54 2.42
N ILE A 43 -2.22 8.77 3.53
CA ILE A 43 -0.81 8.39 3.67
C ILE A 43 -0.64 6.88 3.54
N SER A 44 -1.49 6.08 4.21
CA SER A 44 -1.46 4.62 4.09
C SER A 44 -1.66 4.16 2.66
N MET A 45 -2.63 4.75 1.95
CA MET A 45 -2.89 4.43 0.54
C MET A 45 -1.69 4.76 -0.36
N ALA A 46 -1.05 5.91 -0.15
CA ALA A 46 0.15 6.28 -0.89
C ALA A 46 1.31 5.32 -0.59
N LEU A 47 1.57 5.04 0.68
CA LEU A 47 2.67 4.15 1.07
C LEU A 47 2.45 2.71 0.59
N SER A 48 1.25 2.17 0.75
CA SER A 48 0.94 0.79 0.33
C SER A 48 1.11 0.64 -1.17
N THR A 49 0.71 1.64 -1.96
CA THR A 49 0.90 1.66 -3.41
C THR A 49 2.39 1.69 -3.77
N VAL A 50 3.19 2.54 -3.12
CA VAL A 50 4.64 2.63 -3.36
C VAL A 50 5.35 1.33 -2.98
N ILE A 51 5.01 0.74 -1.83
CA ILE A 51 5.59 -0.54 -1.38
C ILE A 51 5.24 -1.65 -2.37
N VAL A 52 3.97 -1.80 -2.74
CA VAL A 52 3.53 -2.82 -3.70
C VAL A 52 4.20 -2.62 -5.05
N ALA A 53 4.29 -1.38 -5.55
CA ALA A 53 4.97 -1.08 -6.81
C ALA A 53 6.46 -1.46 -6.76
N ALA A 54 7.18 -1.05 -5.70
CA ALA A 54 8.60 -1.37 -5.53
C ALA A 54 8.84 -2.88 -5.39
N VAL A 55 7.95 -3.61 -4.70
CA VAL A 55 8.04 -5.07 -4.58
C VAL A 55 7.88 -5.75 -5.94
N ILE A 56 6.92 -5.30 -6.76
CA ILE A 56 6.71 -5.85 -8.10
C ILE A 56 7.91 -5.54 -9.01
N GLU A 57 8.47 -4.33 -8.92
CA GLU A 57 9.68 -3.92 -9.66
C GLU A 57 10.93 -4.72 -9.28
N CYS A 58 11.02 -5.17 -8.03
CA CYS A 58 12.16 -5.93 -7.52
C CYS A 58 12.02 -7.44 -7.77
N ILE A 59 10.89 -7.93 -8.28
CA ILE A 59 10.70 -9.34 -8.66
C ILE A 59 11.07 -9.49 -10.14
N PRO A 60 12.28 -9.97 -10.48
CA PRO A 60 12.76 -10.04 -11.88
C PRO A 60 12.08 -11.14 -12.71
N TRP A 61 11.24 -11.97 -12.09
CA TRP A 61 10.55 -13.10 -12.73
C TRP A 61 9.14 -12.75 -13.24
N ILE A 62 8.76 -11.47 -13.18
CA ILE A 62 7.46 -10.90 -13.57
C ILE A 62 7.70 -9.64 -14.39
#